data_AF-A0A0F9G195-F1
#
_entry.id   AF-A0A0F9G195-F1
#
_cell.length_a   1.000
_cell.length_b   1.000
_cell.length_c   1.000
_cell.angle_alpha   90.00
_cell.angle_beta   90.00
_cell.angle_gamma   90.00
#
_symmetry.space_group_name_H-M   'P 1'
#
loop_
_entity.id
_entity.type
_entity.pdbx_description
1 polymer ?
#
loop_
_entity_poly.entity_id
_entity_poly.type
_entity_poly.pdbx_seq_one_letter_code
_entity_poly.pdbx_strand_id
1 'polypeptide(L)'
;MVGKERSIRTRIKIAKTKRFFGIPLTGSKPKKKFIKKIGLKKGALSRQLNIPQEKEIPMMLLNRIIKAKAGDTIMNPTMIGKRRIKVTRLLERRAIFARTLKRLPKRK
;
A
#
# COMPACT_ATOMS: atom_id res chain seq x y z
N MET A 1 17.40 -61.06 -0.21
CA MET A 1 15.99 -61.15 0.25
C MET A 1 15.59 -59.81 0.87
N VAL A 2 14.97 -58.91 0.09
CA VAL A 2 14.51 -57.58 0.54
C VAL A 2 12.98 -57.63 0.58
N GLY A 3 12.40 -57.94 1.73
CA GLY A 3 10.95 -58.08 1.81
C GLY A 3 10.45 -58.28 3.22
N LYS A 4 10.19 -57.18 3.94
CA LYS A 4 9.02 -57.03 4.85
C LYS A 4 8.88 -55.67 5.54
N GLU A 5 9.85 -54.77 5.49
CA GLU A 5 9.76 -53.50 6.25
C GLU A 5 9.09 -52.32 5.52
N ARG A 6 8.74 -52.45 4.23
CA ARG A 6 8.11 -51.37 3.46
C ARG A 6 6.58 -51.29 3.57
N SER A 7 5.96 -52.04 4.50
CA SER A 7 4.49 -52.19 4.54
C SER A 7 3.77 -51.37 5.62
N ILE A 8 4.45 -50.97 6.70
CA ILE A 8 3.78 -50.33 7.86
C ILE A 8 3.90 -48.80 7.82
N ARG A 9 5.03 -48.27 7.34
CA ARG A 9 5.27 -46.81 7.26
C ARG A 9 4.46 -46.08 6.18
N THR A 10 3.96 -46.80 5.18
CA THR A 10 3.17 -46.22 4.07
C THR A 10 1.69 -46.08 4.42
N ARG A 11 1.14 -46.89 5.33
CA ARG A 11 -0.28 -46.77 5.75
C ARG A 11 -0.56 -45.59 6.68
N ILE A 12 0.41 -45.15 7.49
CA ILE A 12 0.20 -44.02 8.42
C ILE A 12 0.27 -42.67 7.70
N LYS A 13 1.02 -42.55 6.59
CA LYS A 13 1.15 -41.29 5.85
C LYS A 13 -0.02 -40.95 4.92
N ILE A 14 -0.91 -41.91 4.62
CA ILE A 14 -2.04 -41.68 3.69
C ILE A 14 -3.34 -41.35 4.45
N ALA A 15 -3.48 -41.77 5.71
CA ALA A 15 -4.69 -41.55 6.48
C ALA A 15 -4.78 -40.18 7.20
N LYS A 16 -3.67 -39.41 7.26
CA LYS A 16 -3.66 -38.08 7.90
C LYS A 16 -3.87 -36.92 6.92
N THR A 17 -3.99 -37.22 5.63
CA THR A 17 -4.08 -36.23 4.53
C THR A 17 -5.49 -36.06 3.98
N LYS A 18 -6.49 -36.73 4.56
CA LYS A 18 -7.90 -36.62 4.18
C LYS A 18 -8.76 -36.51 5.44
N ARG A 19 -9.58 -35.46 5.52
CA ARG A 19 -10.33 -34.95 6.69
C ARG A 19 -9.42 -34.05 7.51
N PHE A 20 -9.53 -32.73 7.46
CA PHE A 20 -10.73 -31.96 7.72
C PHE A 20 -10.64 -30.57 7.07
N PHE A 21 -11.79 -30.09 6.63
CA PHE A 21 -12.06 -28.72 6.19
C PHE A 21 -11.54 -28.29 4.82
N GLY A 22 -12.40 -28.56 3.83
CA GLY A 22 -12.42 -27.82 2.58
C GLY A 22 -12.65 -26.34 2.84
N ILE A 23 -11.59 -25.57 2.71
CA ILE A 23 -11.68 -24.16 2.34
C ILE A 23 -11.11 -24.13 0.94
N PRO A 24 -11.90 -23.83 -0.12
CA PRO A 24 -11.28 -23.54 -1.39
C PRO A 24 -10.34 -22.36 -1.16
N LEU A 25 -9.05 -22.54 -1.47
CA LEU A 25 -8.12 -21.44 -1.70
C LEU A 25 -8.60 -20.71 -2.97
N THR A 26 -9.76 -20.06 -2.90
CA THR A 26 -10.20 -19.15 -3.94
C THR A 26 -9.13 -18.08 -3.98
N GLY A 27 -8.33 -18.08 -5.03
CA GLY A 27 -7.48 -16.97 -5.41
C GLY A 27 -8.37 -15.75 -5.53
N SER A 28 -8.56 -15.04 -4.42
CA SER A 28 -9.31 -13.80 -4.40
C SER A 28 -8.47 -12.83 -5.20
N LYS A 29 -8.85 -12.61 -6.47
CA LYS A 29 -8.29 -11.51 -7.27
C LYS A 29 -8.36 -10.27 -6.36
N PRO A 30 -7.24 -9.61 -6.03
CA PRO A 30 -7.24 -8.54 -5.06
C PRO A 30 -8.31 -7.54 -5.49
N LYS A 31 -9.23 -7.21 -4.58
CA LYS A 31 -10.45 -6.44 -4.87
C LYS A 31 -10.07 -5.17 -5.65
N LYS A 32 -10.16 -5.23 -6.98
CA LYS A 32 -9.91 -4.13 -7.95
C LYS A 32 -10.82 -2.91 -7.70
N LYS A 33 -11.73 -3.00 -6.72
CA LYS A 33 -12.83 -2.08 -6.41
C LYS A 33 -12.62 -1.22 -5.14
N PHE A 34 -11.57 -1.40 -4.33
CA PHE A 34 -11.37 -0.53 -3.15
C PHE A 34 -10.92 0.88 -3.56
N ILE A 35 -9.95 1.00 -4.47
CA ILE A 35 -9.37 2.28 -4.90
C ILE A 35 -10.42 3.15 -5.62
N LYS A 36 -11.30 2.54 -6.45
CA LYS A 36 -12.40 3.26 -7.12
C LYS A 36 -13.40 3.86 -6.13
N LYS A 37 -13.65 3.22 -4.98
CA LYS A 37 -14.61 3.68 -3.96
C LYS A 37 -14.15 4.95 -3.22
N ILE A 38 -12.83 5.21 -3.16
CA ILE A 38 -12.25 6.38 -2.48
C ILE A 38 -12.28 7.63 -3.38
N GLY A 39 -12.59 7.49 -4.68
CA GLY A 39 -12.68 8.63 -5.60
C GLY A 39 -11.36 9.38 -5.81
N LEU A 40 -10.21 8.75 -5.53
CA LEU A 40 -8.89 9.34 -5.69
C LEU A 40 -8.56 9.50 -7.19
N LYS A 41 -8.77 10.72 -7.72
CA LYS A 41 -8.31 11.09 -9.06
C LYS A 41 -6.78 11.12 -9.11
N LYS A 42 -6.20 10.67 -10.22
CA LYS A 42 -4.74 10.78 -10.48
C LYS A 42 -4.33 12.25 -10.31
N GLY A 43 -3.22 12.50 -9.62
CA GLY A 43 -2.70 13.85 -9.39
C GLY A 43 -3.49 14.70 -8.37
N ALA A 44 -4.42 14.13 -7.60
CA ALA A 44 -5.20 14.91 -6.62
C ALA A 44 -4.32 15.68 -5.61
N LEU A 45 -3.21 15.08 -5.16
CA LEU A 45 -2.25 15.74 -4.28
C LEU A 45 -1.45 16.83 -5.01
N SER A 46 -1.00 16.56 -6.24
CA SER A 46 -0.26 17.53 -7.06
C SER A 46 -1.09 18.78 -7.33
N ARG A 47 -2.37 18.60 -7.74
CA ARG A 47 -3.31 19.72 -7.96
C ARG A 47 -3.53 20.53 -6.69
N GLN A 48 -3.65 19.87 -5.54
CA GLN A 48 -3.85 20.56 -4.25
C GLN A 48 -2.65 21.42 -3.85
N LEU A 49 -1.43 20.94 -4.13
CA LEU A 49 -0.17 21.62 -3.86
C LEU A 49 0.27 22.59 -4.98
N ASN A 50 -0.51 22.69 -6.06
CA ASN A 50 -0.17 23.42 -7.30
C ASN A 50 1.17 22.97 -7.90
N ILE A 51 1.46 21.68 -7.83
CA ILE A 51 2.65 21.05 -8.42
C ILE A 51 2.23 20.46 -9.77
N PRO A 52 3.00 20.66 -10.85
CA PRO A 52 2.74 20.02 -12.13
C PRO A 52 2.66 18.50 -11.97
N GLN A 53 1.69 17.84 -12.62
CA GLN A 53 1.47 16.40 -12.43
C GLN A 53 2.64 15.54 -12.95
N GLU A 54 3.39 16.05 -13.92
CA GLU A 54 4.62 15.46 -14.45
C GLU A 54 5.78 15.51 -13.46
N LYS A 55 5.78 16.49 -12.55
CA LYS A 55 6.84 16.64 -11.56
C LYS A 55 6.57 15.74 -10.37
N GLU A 56 7.63 15.07 -9.94
CA GLU A 56 7.60 14.23 -8.76
C GLU A 56 7.48 15.11 -7.49
N ILE A 57 6.56 14.76 -6.60
CA ILE A 57 6.40 15.47 -5.32
C ILE A 57 7.58 15.14 -4.41
N PRO A 58 8.38 16.12 -3.94
CA PRO A 58 9.55 15.85 -3.12
C PRO A 58 9.21 15.13 -1.80
N MET A 59 10.02 14.14 -1.40
CA MET A 59 9.81 13.40 -0.14
C MET A 59 9.89 14.33 1.08
N MET A 60 10.76 15.35 1.03
CA MET A 60 10.91 16.35 2.09
C MET A 60 9.60 17.14 2.32
N LEU A 61 8.91 17.52 1.24
CA LEU A 61 7.63 18.22 1.33
C LEU A 61 6.57 17.34 1.98
N LEU A 62 6.47 16.07 1.58
CA LEU A 62 5.54 15.11 2.18
C LEU A 62 5.81 14.94 3.68
N ASN A 63 7.07 14.78 4.08
CA ASN A 63 7.44 14.63 5.48
C ASN A 63 7.10 15.89 6.29
N ARG A 64 7.26 17.08 5.72
CA ARG A 64 6.95 18.34 6.40
C ARG A 64 5.44 18.54 6.60
N ILE A 65 4.62 18.13 5.62
CA ILE A 65 3.16 18.11 5.76
C ILE A 65 2.73 17.14 6.86
N ILE A 66 3.33 15.95 6.94
CA ILE A 66 2.98 14.92 7.93
C ILE A 66 3.42 15.31 9.34
N LYS A 67 4.53 16.04 9.49
CA LYS A 67 5.01 16.53 10.79
C LYS A 67 4.16 17.67 11.36
N ALA A 68 3.51 18.45 10.51
CA ALA A 68 2.65 19.55 10.94
C ALA A 68 1.26 19.03 11.35
N LYS A 69 0.62 19.71 12.31
CA LYS A 69 -0.73 19.33 12.74
C LYS A 69 -1.76 19.87 11.73
N ALA A 70 -2.89 19.19 11.62
CA ALA A 70 -3.99 19.69 10.81
C ALA A 70 -4.51 21.01 11.40
N GLY A 71 -4.55 22.06 10.58
CA GLY A 71 -4.83 23.43 10.97
C GLY A 71 -3.62 24.35 10.77
N ASP A 72 -2.41 23.81 10.89
CA ASP A 72 -1.17 24.58 10.81
C ASP A 72 -0.90 25.06 9.38
N THR A 73 -0.18 26.17 9.26
CA THR A 73 0.36 26.64 7.99
C THR A 73 1.85 26.37 7.93
N ILE A 74 2.28 25.55 6.96
CA ILE A 74 3.69 25.26 6.74
C ILE A 74 4.24 26.10 5.60
N MET A 75 5.53 26.44 5.72
CA MET A 75 6.31 26.93 4.59
C MET A 75 6.87 25.74 3.81
N ASN A 76 6.67 25.75 2.50
CA ASN A 76 7.21 24.75 1.58
C ASN A 76 8.74 24.89 1.57
N PRO A 77 9.48 23.83 1.94
CA PRO A 77 10.94 23.86 1.92
C PRO A 77 11.51 23.77 0.50
N THR A 78 10.66 23.53 -0.51
CA THR A 78 11.04 23.40 -1.91
C THR A 78 10.49 24.54 -2.73
N MET A 79 11.14 24.85 -3.86
CA MET A 79 10.68 25.87 -4.80
C MET A 79 9.50 25.41 -5.68
N ILE A 80 9.03 24.17 -5.51
CA ILE A 80 8.03 23.56 -6.38
C ILE A 80 6.66 23.63 -5.70
N GLY A 81 5.69 24.27 -6.38
CA GLY A 81 4.31 24.39 -5.91
C GLY A 81 4.08 25.60 -5.00
N LYS A 82 3.07 25.51 -4.13
CA LYS A 82 2.69 26.60 -3.22
C LYS A 82 3.77 26.86 -2.17
N ARG A 83 4.14 28.12 -1.94
CA ARG A 83 5.10 28.53 -0.90
C ARG A 83 4.57 28.37 0.52
N ARG A 84 3.30 28.68 0.76
CA ARG A 84 2.61 28.52 2.04
C ARG A 84 1.44 27.56 1.87
N ILE A 85 1.35 26.57 2.76
CA ILE A 85 0.38 25.49 2.65
C ILE A 85 -0.35 25.34 3.97
N LYS A 86 -1.67 25.56 3.98
CA LYS A 86 -2.52 25.22 5.11
C LYS A 86 -2.75 23.71 5.12
N VAL A 87 -2.31 23.06 6.19
CA VAL A 87 -2.43 21.61 6.36
C VAL A 87 -3.86 21.31 6.78
N THR A 88 -4.59 20.61 5.93
CA THR A 88 -5.91 20.08 6.25
C THR A 88 -5.82 18.59 6.48
N ARG A 89 -6.77 18.00 7.22
CA ARG A 89 -6.81 16.53 7.43
C ARG A 89 -6.83 15.74 6.13
N LEU A 90 -7.47 16.30 5.09
CA LEU A 90 -7.48 15.71 3.75
C LEU A 90 -6.10 15.75 3.11
N LEU A 91 -5.39 16.88 3.21
CA LEU A 91 -4.03 17.02 2.68
C LEU A 91 -3.08 16.04 3.39
N GLU A 92 -3.16 15.98 4.70
CA GLU A 92 -2.36 15.08 5.54
C GLU A 92 -2.54 13.62 5.12
N ARG A 93 -3.78 13.14 5.06
CA ARG A 93 -4.09 11.76 4.62
C ARG A 93 -3.52 11.46 3.22
N ARG A 94 -3.64 12.40 2.29
CA ARG A 94 -3.08 12.26 0.93
C ARG A 94 -1.55 12.24 0.94
N ALA A 95 -0.92 13.07 1.77
CA ALA A 95 0.53 13.11 1.92
C ALA A 95 1.07 11.81 2.54
N ILE A 96 0.40 11.27 3.57
CA ILE A 96 0.73 9.95 4.15
C ILE A 96 0.64 8.87 3.07
N PHE A 97 -0.46 8.83 2.32
CA PHE A 97 -0.64 7.84 1.26
C PHE A 97 0.46 7.95 0.18
N ALA A 98 0.75 9.16 -0.29
CA ALA A 98 1.81 9.39 -1.28
C ALA A 98 3.21 8.98 -0.75
N ARG A 99 3.50 9.27 0.52
CA ARG A 99 4.75 8.85 1.18
C ARG A 99 4.86 7.32 1.21
N THR A 100 3.78 6.65 1.58
CA THR A 100 3.74 5.17 1.61
C THR A 100 3.96 4.60 0.22
N LEU A 101 3.27 5.12 -0.80
CA LEU A 101 3.44 4.67 -2.19
C LEU A 101 4.88 4.82 -2.69
N LYS A 102 5.55 5.93 -2.36
CA LYS A 102 6.95 6.16 -2.72
C LYS A 102 7.94 5.18 -2.07
N ARG A 103 7.60 4.63 -0.90
CA ARG A 103 8.43 3.66 -0.18
C ARG A 103 8.23 2.22 -0.64
N LEU A 104 7.16 1.94 -1.38
CA LEU A 104 6.93 0.60 -1.90
C LEU A 104 7.96 0.29 -3.00
N PRO A 105 8.58 -0.90 -2.98
CA PRO A 105 9.48 -1.31 -4.04
C PRO A 105 8.70 -1.40 -5.35
N LYS A 106 9.27 -0.85 -6.42
CA LYS A 106 8.74 -1.05 -7.77
C LYS A 106 8.87 -2.54 -8.08
N ARG A 107 7.77 -3.20 -8.46
CA ARG A 107 7.86 -4.55 -9.02
C ARG A 107 8.65 -4.45 -10.32
N LYS A 108 9.72 -5.26 -10.43
CA LYS A 108 10.50 -5.43 -11.65
C LYS A 108 9.66 -6.11 -12.72
#